data_AF-R4YZ63-F1
#
_entry.id   AF-R4YZ63-F1
#
_cell.length_a   1.000
_cell.length_b   1.000
_cell.length_c   1.000
_cell.angle_alpha   90.00
_cell.angle_beta   90.00
_cell.angle_gamma   90.00
#
_symmetry.space_group_name_H-M   'P 1'
#
loop_
_entity.id
_entity.type
_entity.pdbx_description
1 polymer ?
#
loop_
_entity_poly.entity_id
_entity_poly.type
_entity_poly.pdbx_seq_one_letter_code
_entity_poly.pdbx_strand_id
1 'polypeptide(L)'
;MLPSGEVGGTVSHRKLVRHRVTAALAAAAIFIPLVSTNVGASPSQDPSAPSTPPTQDDLKLNQLQFLGTHNSYHLPPDKGLYDFAKTVAPDGLNPNELLYEHAPLPDQFSNEGIRQIELDVSADPDGGRFANPAANILQGVPPYNADYTVWDPPELMEPGTKVLHIPDFDMRTTCVLLTQCLEQIKTWSKGHPGHFPIAVLMELKDEEISGDFPIDLVTPLPYTAERLNDLDAEIRSVFNDDEIFTPDDLRGDAATLPEVVTGSGWPDMAAMRGQTMFLMDNGGAIAERYKEGHPALEGRVMFTSGTPGQPDAAFVKLNDPFSDAQAITDAVEAGYVVRTRADTPISQAQSGDTAMQRAAFASGAQWVSTDYPVPGLTELLGTYGLPFADYVSPLPPNESPPGESSAALRSPLSFNAKAAGPDRVARCNPVSAPAFCYDVALTEPEPPAPPPTPTPPTESPSTPNGPSSNNGPSSNNGPAGTGNGPGASGPGSAGNGPGSAGNGPGGGGNGPGGGPGSGGRAPGVTPLAPSFTG
;
A
#
# COMPACT_ATOMS: atom_id res chain seq x y z
N MET A 1 70.81 -21.78 -17.01
CA MET A 1 70.54 -22.95 -17.85
C MET A 1 69.05 -23.27 -17.74
N LEU A 2 68.39 -23.53 -18.87
CA LEU A 2 67.11 -24.24 -18.97
C LEU A 2 67.35 -25.76 -18.73
N PRO A 3 66.35 -26.62 -18.41
CA PRO A 3 65.05 -26.70 -19.11
C PRO A 3 63.75 -27.08 -18.36
N SER A 4 62.65 -26.61 -18.96
CA SER A 4 61.37 -27.27 -19.32
C SER A 4 60.58 -28.18 -18.35
N GLY A 5 59.26 -27.89 -18.27
CA GLY A 5 58.19 -28.80 -17.86
C GLY A 5 56.81 -28.13 -17.87
N GLU A 6 55.94 -28.45 -18.85
CA GLU A 6 54.54 -27.98 -18.94
C GLU A 6 53.57 -28.88 -18.16
N VAL A 7 52.36 -28.37 -17.84
CA VAL A 7 51.02 -28.94 -18.18
C VAL A 7 49.88 -28.06 -17.58
N GLY A 8 48.91 -27.65 -18.41
CA GLY A 8 47.50 -27.27 -18.09
C GLY A 8 47.24 -26.06 -17.16
N GLY A 9 46.37 -25.07 -17.45
CA GLY A 9 45.22 -25.00 -18.38
C GLY A 9 43.97 -25.59 -17.71
N THR A 10 42.91 -24.83 -17.36
CA THR A 10 42.08 -23.99 -18.25
C THR A 10 41.43 -22.76 -17.58
N VAL A 11 41.33 -21.64 -18.31
CA VAL A 11 40.39 -20.53 -18.04
C VAL A 11 39.37 -20.48 -19.18
N SER A 12 38.07 -20.44 -18.87
CA SER A 12 37.00 -20.41 -19.87
C SER A 12 36.52 -18.97 -20.13
N HIS A 13 36.90 -18.39 -21.26
CA HIS A 13 36.36 -17.11 -21.71
C HIS A 13 35.01 -17.30 -22.43
N ARG A 14 33.98 -16.57 -21.97
CA ARG A 14 32.67 -16.50 -22.63
C ARG A 14 32.82 -15.99 -24.08
N LYS A 15 32.23 -16.70 -25.05
CA LYS A 15 32.21 -16.28 -26.46
C LYS A 15 31.13 -15.23 -26.72
N LEU A 16 31.57 -14.05 -27.18
CA LEU A 16 30.69 -13.01 -27.71
C LEU A 16 30.22 -13.38 -29.13
N VAL A 17 28.94 -13.70 -29.33
CA VAL A 17 28.40 -14.04 -30.66
C VAL A 17 27.89 -12.78 -31.38
N ARG A 18 28.77 -12.10 -32.11
CA ARG A 18 28.37 -11.05 -33.07
C ARG A 18 27.86 -11.67 -34.36
N HIS A 19 26.57 -11.53 -34.65
CA HIS A 19 26.01 -11.88 -35.96
C HIS A 19 26.53 -10.90 -37.03
N ARG A 20 27.31 -11.41 -37.98
CA ARG A 20 27.73 -10.69 -39.20
C ARG A 20 26.84 -11.10 -40.36
N VAL A 21 25.95 -10.22 -40.78
CA VAL A 21 25.26 -10.37 -42.08
C VAL A 21 26.24 -9.99 -43.18
N THR A 22 26.61 -10.97 -44.01
CA THR A 22 27.54 -10.77 -45.13
C THR A 22 26.76 -10.49 -46.40
N ALA A 23 27.04 -9.36 -47.06
CA ALA A 23 26.43 -9.01 -48.34
C ALA A 23 26.99 -9.90 -49.47
N ALA A 24 26.11 -10.44 -50.31
CA ALA A 24 26.48 -11.16 -51.53
C ALA A 24 26.07 -10.35 -52.77
N LEU A 25 27.07 -9.85 -53.51
CA LEU A 25 26.90 -9.23 -54.82
C LEU A 25 26.74 -10.32 -55.89
N ALA A 26 25.60 -10.34 -56.59
CA ALA A 26 25.42 -11.11 -57.81
C ALA A 26 24.83 -10.21 -58.90
N ALA A 27 25.63 -9.89 -59.92
CA ALA A 27 25.21 -9.08 -61.04
C ALA A 27 24.54 -9.96 -62.11
N ALA A 28 23.26 -9.70 -62.39
CA ALA A 28 22.55 -10.25 -63.53
C ALA A 28 21.78 -9.11 -64.24
N ALA A 29 22.25 -8.73 -65.43
CA ALA A 29 21.60 -7.70 -66.23
C ALA A 29 20.40 -8.30 -66.96
N ILE A 30 19.19 -7.85 -66.63
CA ILE A 30 17.96 -8.18 -67.37
C ILE A 30 17.30 -6.86 -67.81
N PHE A 31 17.13 -6.71 -69.12
CA PHE A 31 16.37 -5.62 -69.72
C PHE A 31 14.86 -5.83 -69.44
N ILE A 32 14.21 -4.82 -68.84
CA ILE A 32 12.76 -4.75 -68.68
C ILE A 32 12.32 -3.33 -69.11
N PRO A 33 11.25 -3.18 -69.91
CA PRO A 33 10.92 -1.92 -70.57
C PRO A 33 10.41 -0.84 -69.61
N LEU A 34 10.60 0.41 -70.02
CA LEU A 34 10.16 1.61 -69.32
C LEU A 34 8.63 1.68 -69.28
N VAL A 35 8.03 1.27 -68.16
CA VAL A 35 6.62 1.52 -67.84
C VAL A 35 6.54 2.74 -66.94
N SER A 36 5.91 3.81 -67.41
CA SER A 36 5.62 5.00 -66.60
C SER A 36 4.58 4.66 -65.52
N THR A 37 5.04 4.26 -64.34
CA THR A 37 4.18 4.15 -63.15
C THR A 37 4.04 5.53 -62.51
N ASN A 38 2.79 5.96 -62.34
CA ASN A 38 2.45 7.22 -61.67
C ASN A 38 3.16 7.34 -60.32
N VAL A 39 3.56 8.58 -59.99
CA VAL A 39 3.82 8.97 -58.60
C VAL A 39 2.51 8.77 -57.84
N GLY A 40 2.43 7.67 -57.09
CA GLY A 40 1.37 7.46 -56.12
C GLY A 40 1.55 8.54 -55.05
N ALA A 41 0.61 9.49 -54.99
CA ALA A 41 0.53 10.38 -53.85
C ALA A 41 0.40 9.52 -52.58
N SER A 42 1.18 9.85 -51.55
CA SER A 42 0.91 9.31 -50.21
C SER A 42 -0.56 9.52 -49.89
N PRO A 43 -1.29 8.52 -49.38
CA PRO A 43 -2.67 8.75 -48.96
C PRO A 43 -2.63 9.83 -47.89
N SER A 44 -3.21 10.99 -48.20
CA SER A 44 -3.48 12.01 -47.21
C SER A 44 -4.37 11.37 -46.16
N GLN A 45 -3.85 11.20 -44.94
CA GLN A 45 -4.67 10.77 -43.81
C GLN A 45 -5.81 11.77 -43.68
N ASP A 46 -7.03 11.26 -43.81
CA ASP A 46 -8.24 12.05 -43.68
C ASP A 46 -8.33 12.52 -42.21
N PRO A 47 -8.26 13.84 -41.91
CA PRO A 47 -8.36 14.34 -40.54
C PRO A 47 -9.73 14.08 -39.90
N SER A 48 -10.68 13.54 -40.68
CA SER A 48 -12.08 13.29 -40.32
C SER A 48 -12.35 11.84 -39.93
N ALA A 49 -11.37 10.92 -40.04
CA ALA A 49 -11.54 9.56 -39.59
C ALA A 49 -11.63 9.54 -38.04
N PRO A 50 -12.69 8.96 -37.43
CA PRO A 50 -12.75 8.84 -35.99
C PRO A 50 -11.59 7.97 -35.51
N SER A 51 -10.73 8.54 -34.66
CA SER A 51 -9.69 7.78 -33.98
C SER A 51 -10.32 6.63 -33.21
N THR A 52 -9.89 5.40 -33.48
CA THR A 52 -10.25 4.25 -32.64
C THR A 52 -9.87 4.59 -31.19
N PRO A 53 -10.77 4.45 -30.21
CA PRO A 53 -10.42 4.66 -28.80
C PRO A 53 -9.25 3.76 -28.40
N PRO A 54 -8.33 4.24 -27.53
CA PRO A 54 -7.24 3.39 -27.04
C PRO A 54 -7.81 2.14 -26.37
N THR A 55 -7.19 1.00 -26.64
CA THR A 55 -7.43 -0.25 -25.92
C THR A 55 -6.69 -0.23 -24.58
N GLN A 56 -6.95 -1.21 -23.72
CA GLN A 56 -6.22 -1.32 -22.44
C GLN A 56 -4.71 -1.42 -22.63
N ASP A 57 -4.26 -2.01 -23.74
CA ASP A 57 -2.85 -2.24 -24.05
C ASP A 57 -2.14 -0.99 -24.58
N ASP A 58 -2.90 0.01 -25.06
CA ASP A 58 -2.42 1.33 -25.53
C ASP A 58 -2.30 2.36 -24.39
N LEU A 59 -2.80 2.04 -23.19
CA LEU A 59 -2.73 2.91 -22.00
C LEU A 59 -1.41 2.69 -21.26
N LYS A 60 -0.86 3.74 -20.67
CA LYS A 60 0.36 3.67 -19.83
C LYS A 60 0.07 3.04 -18.46
N LEU A 61 1.09 2.47 -17.83
CA LEU A 61 0.97 1.98 -16.44
C LEU A 61 0.36 3.02 -15.50
N ASN A 62 0.84 4.27 -15.58
CA ASN A 62 0.39 5.38 -14.73
C ASN A 62 -1.01 5.93 -15.11
N GLN A 63 -1.64 5.42 -16.18
CA GLN A 63 -3.00 5.76 -16.59
C GLN A 63 -4.03 4.74 -16.09
N LEU A 64 -3.62 3.68 -15.38
CA LEU A 64 -4.52 2.67 -14.83
C LEU A 64 -4.54 2.67 -13.30
N GLN A 65 -5.72 2.48 -12.71
CA GLN A 65 -5.84 2.13 -11.28
C GLN A 65 -6.02 0.62 -11.08
N PHE A 66 -5.33 0.09 -10.09
CA PHE A 66 -5.36 -1.29 -9.66
C PHE A 66 -5.64 -1.37 -8.16
N LEU A 67 -6.35 -2.43 -7.76
CA LEU A 67 -6.50 -2.79 -6.36
C LEU A 67 -5.25 -3.52 -5.88
N GLY A 68 -4.83 -3.20 -4.67
CA GLY A 68 -3.81 -3.92 -3.95
C GLY A 68 -4.28 -4.38 -2.58
N THR A 69 -3.53 -5.30 -1.98
CA THR A 69 -3.68 -5.67 -0.57
C THR A 69 -2.56 -5.07 0.26
N HIS A 70 -2.88 -4.71 1.50
CA HIS A 70 -1.89 -4.32 2.51
C HIS A 70 -1.52 -5.57 3.33
N ASN A 71 -0.24 -5.78 3.59
CA ASN A 71 0.30 -6.98 4.26
C ASN A 71 -0.25 -8.30 3.69
N SER A 72 -0.18 -8.46 2.36
CA SER A 72 -0.88 -9.48 1.56
C SER A 72 -0.62 -10.95 1.92
N TYR A 73 0.36 -11.23 2.76
CA TYR A 73 0.71 -12.57 3.22
C TYR A 73 0.05 -12.92 4.57
N HIS A 74 -0.53 -11.93 5.26
CA HIS A 74 -0.92 -11.98 6.67
C HIS A 74 -2.02 -13.01 6.96
N LEU A 75 -1.85 -13.68 8.10
CA LEU A 75 -2.86 -14.53 8.73
C LEU A 75 -2.99 -14.10 10.20
N PRO A 76 -4.20 -14.16 10.78
CA PRO A 76 -4.46 -13.59 12.09
C PRO A 76 -3.74 -14.39 13.18
N PRO A 77 -3.37 -13.73 14.30
CA PRO A 77 -2.77 -14.38 15.44
C PRO A 77 -3.74 -15.41 16.03
N ASP A 78 -3.21 -16.48 16.61
CA ASP A 78 -4.02 -17.41 17.40
C ASP A 78 -4.70 -16.70 18.57
N LYS A 79 -5.89 -17.17 18.94
CA LYS A 79 -6.70 -16.55 19.99
C LYS A 79 -5.94 -16.34 21.31
N GLY A 80 -4.96 -17.21 21.63
CA GLY A 80 -4.12 -17.08 22.81
C GLY A 80 -3.21 -15.86 22.74
N LEU A 81 -2.56 -15.64 21.59
CA LEU A 81 -1.74 -14.46 21.34
C LEU A 81 -2.60 -13.18 21.29
N TYR A 82 -3.78 -13.22 20.65
CA TYR A 82 -4.69 -12.07 20.64
C TYR A 82 -5.23 -11.73 22.05
N ASP A 83 -5.63 -12.73 22.84
CA ASP A 83 -6.07 -12.54 24.23
C ASP A 83 -4.94 -11.97 25.11
N PHE A 84 -3.71 -12.44 24.89
CA PHE A 84 -2.51 -11.93 25.56
C PHE A 84 -2.13 -10.50 25.11
N ALA A 85 -2.21 -10.19 23.81
CA ALA A 85 -1.93 -8.86 23.29
C ALA A 85 -2.82 -7.79 23.95
N LYS A 86 -4.10 -8.10 24.23
CA LYS A 86 -5.00 -7.20 25.00
C LYS A 86 -4.58 -6.93 26.44
N THR A 87 -3.62 -7.66 27.00
CA THR A 87 -3.12 -7.44 28.38
C THR A 87 -1.75 -6.76 28.43
N VAL A 88 -0.96 -6.78 27.34
CA VAL A 88 0.41 -6.22 27.31
C VAL A 88 0.70 -5.29 26.13
N ALA A 89 -0.26 -5.05 25.22
CA ALA A 89 -0.03 -4.22 24.06
C ALA A 89 0.51 -2.84 24.48
N PRO A 90 1.64 -2.39 23.89
CA PRO A 90 2.19 -1.07 24.18
C PRO A 90 1.22 0.05 23.80
N ASP A 91 1.39 1.22 24.42
CA ASP A 91 0.66 2.43 24.02
C ASP A 91 0.86 2.70 22.51
N GLY A 92 -0.18 2.44 21.72
CA GLY A 92 -0.18 2.60 20.26
C GLY A 92 -0.43 1.31 19.46
N LEU A 93 -0.25 0.12 20.04
CA LEU A 93 -0.65 -1.13 19.41
C LEU A 93 -2.08 -1.48 19.83
N ASN A 94 -3.00 -1.55 18.87
CA ASN A 94 -4.37 -1.99 19.08
C ASN A 94 -4.49 -3.46 18.65
N PRO A 95 -4.64 -4.44 19.56
CA PRO A 95 -4.66 -5.87 19.21
C PRO A 95 -5.76 -6.28 18.22
N ASN A 96 -6.81 -5.46 18.08
CA ASN A 96 -7.83 -5.72 17.07
C ASN A 96 -7.25 -5.58 15.67
N GLU A 97 -6.28 -4.68 15.44
CA GLU A 97 -5.64 -4.41 14.13
C GLU A 97 -4.86 -5.60 13.58
N LEU A 98 -4.70 -6.67 14.36
CA LEU A 98 -4.17 -7.96 13.92
C LEU A 98 -5.26 -8.92 13.41
N LEU A 99 -6.55 -8.54 13.47
CA LEU A 99 -7.69 -9.41 13.13
C LEU A 99 -8.21 -9.17 11.71
N TYR A 100 -7.34 -9.37 10.74
CA TYR A 100 -7.65 -9.51 9.32
C TYR A 100 -6.89 -10.72 8.76
N GLU A 101 -7.16 -11.10 7.51
CA GLU A 101 -6.48 -12.21 6.85
C GLU A 101 -6.54 -12.06 5.33
N HIS A 102 -5.55 -12.61 4.63
CA HIS A 102 -5.56 -12.69 3.18
C HIS A 102 -5.49 -14.13 2.67
N ALA A 103 -6.16 -14.38 1.54
CA ALA A 103 -5.99 -15.62 0.79
C ALA A 103 -4.53 -15.77 0.30
N PRO A 104 -4.03 -16.98 -0.03
CA PRO A 104 -2.71 -17.14 -0.64
C PRO A 104 -2.56 -16.27 -1.90
N LEU A 105 -1.34 -15.78 -2.18
CA LEU A 105 -1.09 -14.82 -3.27
C LEU A 105 -1.71 -15.21 -4.63
N PRO A 106 -1.65 -16.49 -5.09
CA PRO A 106 -2.30 -16.91 -6.34
C PRO A 106 -3.82 -16.71 -6.36
N ASP A 107 -4.50 -16.87 -5.23
CA ASP A 107 -5.95 -16.70 -5.11
C ASP A 107 -6.34 -15.21 -5.13
N GLN A 108 -5.55 -14.34 -4.49
CA GLN A 108 -5.71 -12.88 -4.62
C GLN A 108 -5.61 -12.44 -6.09
N PHE A 109 -4.63 -12.98 -6.84
CA PHE A 109 -4.45 -12.62 -8.24
C PHE A 109 -5.55 -13.15 -9.17
N SER A 110 -6.05 -14.37 -8.93
CA SER A 110 -7.05 -15.04 -9.77
C SER A 110 -8.50 -14.69 -9.44
N ASN A 111 -8.84 -14.59 -8.15
CA ASN A 111 -10.23 -14.53 -7.68
C ASN A 111 -10.61 -13.11 -7.22
N GLU A 112 -9.66 -12.37 -6.65
CA GLU A 112 -9.89 -11.03 -6.07
C GLU A 112 -9.45 -9.90 -7.02
N GLY A 113 -8.63 -10.22 -8.02
CA GLY A 113 -8.18 -9.26 -9.04
C GLY A 113 -7.03 -8.36 -8.61
N ILE A 114 -6.35 -8.69 -7.52
CA ILE A 114 -5.23 -7.92 -6.95
C ILE A 114 -4.06 -7.82 -7.93
N ARG A 115 -3.48 -6.62 -8.07
CA ARG A 115 -2.27 -6.38 -8.89
C ARG A 115 -1.19 -5.55 -8.18
N GLN A 116 -1.40 -5.20 -6.91
CA GLN A 116 -0.33 -4.82 -5.99
C GLN A 116 -0.44 -5.64 -4.71
N ILE A 117 0.68 -6.19 -4.23
CA ILE A 117 0.79 -6.86 -2.95
C ILE A 117 1.87 -6.20 -2.10
N GLU A 118 1.86 -6.47 -0.80
CA GLU A 118 2.81 -5.93 0.19
C GLU A 118 3.38 -7.08 1.02
N LEU A 119 4.71 -7.12 1.16
CA LEU A 119 5.46 -8.13 1.89
C LEU A 119 6.39 -7.44 2.90
N ASP A 120 6.11 -7.62 4.19
CA ASP A 120 6.96 -7.17 5.28
C ASP A 120 8.12 -8.15 5.43
N VAL A 121 9.34 -7.69 5.20
CA VAL A 121 10.54 -8.54 5.13
C VAL A 121 11.51 -8.28 6.27
N SER A 122 11.92 -9.37 6.93
CA SER A 122 12.90 -9.40 8.01
C SER A 122 14.09 -10.27 7.61
N ALA A 123 15.30 -9.73 7.65
CA ALA A 123 16.49 -10.46 7.25
C ALA A 123 16.90 -11.53 8.27
N ASP A 124 17.06 -12.78 7.82
CA ASP A 124 17.59 -13.90 8.61
C ASP A 124 18.60 -14.74 7.81
N PRO A 125 19.81 -14.22 7.54
CA PRO A 125 20.79 -14.83 6.63
C PRO A 125 21.42 -16.13 7.17
N ASP A 126 21.35 -16.37 8.48
CA ASP A 126 21.84 -17.59 9.11
C ASP A 126 20.72 -18.63 9.36
N GLY A 127 19.46 -18.19 9.36
CA GLY A 127 18.29 -18.98 9.74
C GLY A 127 18.14 -19.11 11.26
N GLY A 128 16.92 -19.43 11.70
CA GLY A 128 16.61 -19.72 13.10
C GLY A 128 16.42 -18.51 14.01
N ARG A 129 16.59 -17.27 13.51
CA ARG A 129 16.44 -16.05 14.32
C ARG A 129 15.06 -15.96 14.95
N PHE A 130 14.04 -16.30 14.19
CA PHE A 130 12.64 -16.20 14.59
C PHE A 130 12.00 -17.58 14.82
N ALA A 131 12.80 -18.66 14.90
CA ALA A 131 12.31 -20.03 15.07
C ALA A 131 11.89 -20.38 16.51
N ASN A 132 11.97 -19.43 17.45
CA ASN A 132 11.41 -19.58 18.79
C ASN A 132 10.52 -18.36 19.12
N PRO A 133 9.38 -18.16 18.41
CA PRO A 133 8.57 -16.96 18.56
C PRO A 133 8.23 -16.65 20.02
N ALA A 134 8.54 -15.44 20.47
CA ALA A 134 8.04 -14.89 21.73
C ALA A 134 6.53 -15.13 21.87
N ALA A 135 5.76 -14.95 20.79
CA ALA A 135 4.36 -15.32 20.71
C ALA A 135 4.01 -16.71 21.27
N ASN A 136 4.79 -17.74 20.95
CA ASN A 136 4.55 -19.11 21.39
C ASN A 136 4.88 -19.29 22.89
N ILE A 137 5.86 -18.53 23.41
CA ILE A 137 6.19 -18.49 24.85
C ILE A 137 5.06 -17.76 25.62
N LEU A 138 4.58 -16.65 25.07
CA LEU A 138 3.54 -15.79 25.66
C LEU A 138 2.17 -16.48 25.70
N GLN A 139 1.84 -17.30 24.70
CA GLN A 139 0.66 -18.18 24.74
C GLN A 139 0.69 -19.18 25.91
N GLY A 140 1.88 -19.52 26.43
CA GLY A 140 2.05 -20.34 27.63
C GLY A 140 1.74 -19.60 28.95
N VAL A 141 1.55 -18.28 28.92
CA VAL A 141 1.09 -17.49 30.07
C VAL A 141 -0.42 -17.72 30.24
N PRO A 142 -0.94 -17.98 31.46
CA PRO A 142 -2.37 -18.24 31.67
C PRO A 142 -3.29 -17.13 31.11
N PRO A 143 -4.40 -17.47 30.43
CA PRO A 143 -5.04 -18.79 30.35
C PRO A 143 -4.67 -19.61 29.10
N TYR A 144 -3.53 -20.31 29.14
CA TYR A 144 -3.21 -21.40 28.21
C TYR A 144 -4.30 -22.49 28.22
N ASN A 145 -4.79 -22.89 27.03
CA ASN A 145 -5.62 -24.07 26.86
C ASN A 145 -4.82 -25.19 26.17
N ALA A 146 -5.22 -26.44 26.39
CA ALA A 146 -4.49 -27.61 25.88
C ALA A 146 -4.76 -27.93 24.39
N ASP A 147 -5.63 -27.17 23.73
CA ASP A 147 -6.04 -27.36 22.33
C ASP A 147 -5.25 -26.45 21.36
N TYR A 148 -4.38 -25.56 21.87
CA TYR A 148 -3.51 -24.72 21.03
C TYR A 148 -2.41 -25.54 20.35
N THR A 149 -2.39 -25.48 19.02
CA THR A 149 -1.26 -25.90 18.19
C THR A 149 -0.26 -24.76 18.05
N VAL A 150 0.99 -25.00 18.41
CA VAL A 150 2.10 -24.05 18.20
C VAL A 150 2.29 -23.81 16.70
N TRP A 151 2.39 -22.53 16.29
CA TRP A 151 2.81 -22.19 14.94
C TRP A 151 4.35 -22.24 14.88
N ASP A 152 4.87 -23.29 14.26
CA ASP A 152 6.30 -23.63 14.17
C ASP A 152 6.62 -24.20 12.76
N PRO A 153 6.57 -23.37 11.70
CA PRO A 153 6.95 -23.81 10.36
C PRO A 153 8.48 -23.99 10.26
N PRO A 154 8.97 -25.12 9.71
CA PRO A 154 10.40 -25.44 9.66
C PRO A 154 11.23 -24.42 8.88
N GLU A 155 10.61 -23.68 7.96
CA GLU A 155 11.19 -22.56 7.22
C GLU A 155 11.82 -21.47 8.09
N LEU A 156 11.37 -21.30 9.34
CA LEU A 156 11.98 -20.35 10.28
C LEU A 156 13.43 -20.72 10.61
N MET A 157 13.79 -22.00 10.50
CA MET A 157 15.17 -22.49 10.69
C MET A 157 16.03 -22.39 9.43
N GLU A 158 15.44 -22.11 8.26
CA GLU A 158 16.19 -22.02 7.00
C GLU A 158 16.84 -20.63 6.82
N PRO A 159 18.06 -20.53 6.26
CA PRO A 159 18.63 -19.25 5.86
C PRO A 159 17.78 -18.53 4.80
N GLY A 160 17.67 -17.19 4.90
CA GLY A 160 17.00 -16.34 3.91
C GLY A 160 16.08 -15.29 4.52
N THR A 161 15.56 -14.38 3.71
CA THR A 161 14.64 -13.34 4.19
C THR A 161 13.30 -13.95 4.59
N LYS A 162 12.75 -13.53 5.73
CA LYS A 162 11.47 -13.99 6.29
C LYS A 162 10.37 -12.97 6.02
N VAL A 163 9.16 -13.43 5.72
CA VAL A 163 7.98 -12.57 5.52
C VAL A 163 7.10 -12.63 6.77
N LEU A 164 7.08 -11.55 7.55
CA LEU A 164 6.54 -11.49 8.92
C LEU A 164 6.00 -10.08 9.23
N HIS A 165 4.77 -9.95 9.70
CA HIS A 165 4.12 -8.65 9.98
C HIS A 165 4.74 -7.94 11.18
N ILE A 166 4.72 -8.59 12.33
CA ILE A 166 5.48 -8.17 13.51
C ILE A 166 6.44 -9.29 13.87
N PRO A 167 7.76 -9.09 13.67
CA PRO A 167 8.77 -10.09 14.02
C PRO A 167 8.65 -10.53 15.48
N ASP A 168 8.79 -11.84 15.71
CA ASP A 168 8.69 -12.53 17.00
C ASP A 168 7.29 -12.56 17.66
N PHE A 169 6.37 -11.69 17.22
CA PHE A 169 5.03 -11.53 17.78
C PHE A 169 3.93 -11.94 16.79
N ASP A 170 3.56 -11.09 15.84
CA ASP A 170 2.52 -11.39 14.85
C ASP A 170 3.14 -11.92 13.55
N MET A 171 3.47 -13.21 13.59
CA MET A 171 4.32 -13.86 12.57
C MET A 171 3.58 -14.71 11.55
N ARG A 172 2.27 -14.96 11.75
CA ARG A 172 1.55 -15.93 10.93
C ARG A 172 1.39 -15.42 9.49
N THR A 173 1.78 -16.26 8.54
CA THR A 173 1.91 -15.90 7.12
C THR A 173 1.52 -17.09 6.23
N THR A 174 1.04 -16.79 5.02
CA THR A 174 0.80 -17.76 3.94
C THR A 174 2.09 -18.26 3.25
N CYS A 175 3.24 -17.59 3.46
CA CYS A 175 4.56 -18.01 2.99
C CYS A 175 5.67 -17.43 3.90
N VAL A 176 6.58 -18.27 4.39
CA VAL A 176 7.55 -17.87 5.44
C VAL A 176 8.82 -17.30 4.86
N LEU A 177 9.37 -17.92 3.81
CA LEU A 177 10.54 -17.40 3.10
C LEU A 177 10.10 -16.43 2.00
N LEU A 178 10.87 -15.36 1.81
CA LEU A 178 10.66 -14.45 0.67
C LEU A 178 10.67 -15.23 -0.65
N THR A 179 11.65 -16.12 -0.83
CA THR A 179 11.75 -16.98 -2.02
C THR A 179 10.48 -17.80 -2.27
N GLN A 180 9.84 -18.34 -1.23
CA GLN A 180 8.56 -19.05 -1.36
C GLN A 180 7.43 -18.13 -1.84
N CYS A 181 7.32 -16.92 -1.27
CA CYS A 181 6.32 -15.94 -1.72
C CYS A 181 6.56 -15.55 -3.19
N LEU A 182 7.81 -15.28 -3.56
CA LEU A 182 8.20 -14.93 -4.93
C LEU A 182 7.97 -16.08 -5.91
N GLU A 183 8.19 -17.34 -5.51
CA GLU A 183 7.90 -18.52 -6.32
C GLU A 183 6.39 -18.70 -6.58
N GLN A 184 5.52 -18.35 -5.64
CA GLN A 184 4.06 -18.32 -5.87
C GLN A 184 3.71 -17.31 -6.96
N ILE A 185 4.25 -16.09 -6.90
CA ILE A 185 4.05 -15.03 -7.90
C ILE A 185 4.55 -15.49 -9.27
N LYS A 186 5.80 -15.98 -9.35
CA LYS A 186 6.41 -16.45 -10.60
C LYS A 186 5.66 -17.64 -11.21
N THR A 187 5.18 -18.57 -10.39
CA THR A 187 4.40 -19.72 -10.86
C THR A 187 3.04 -19.29 -11.39
N TRP A 188 2.34 -18.40 -10.68
CA TRP A 188 1.07 -17.85 -11.14
C TRP A 188 1.23 -17.04 -12.44
N SER A 189 2.25 -16.17 -12.51
CA SER A 189 2.57 -15.34 -13.67
C SER A 189 2.74 -16.18 -14.95
N LYS A 190 3.52 -17.28 -14.86
CA LYS A 190 3.73 -18.20 -15.99
C LYS A 190 2.47 -18.93 -16.45
N GLY A 191 1.50 -19.13 -15.56
CA GLY A 191 0.17 -19.63 -15.91
C GLY A 191 -0.70 -18.61 -16.65
N HIS A 192 -0.39 -17.31 -16.52
CA HIS A 192 -1.25 -16.20 -16.95
C HIS A 192 -0.48 -15.11 -17.72
N PRO A 193 0.28 -15.41 -18.79
CA PRO A 193 1.22 -14.48 -19.42
C PRO A 193 0.63 -13.17 -19.98
N GLY A 194 -0.70 -13.03 -20.06
CA GLY A 194 -1.41 -11.79 -20.38
C GLY A 194 -1.84 -10.96 -19.17
N HIS A 195 -1.38 -11.25 -17.95
CA HIS A 195 -1.75 -10.50 -16.77
C HIS A 195 -1.24 -9.05 -16.82
N PHE A 196 -2.01 -8.10 -16.26
CA PHE A 196 -1.49 -6.79 -15.86
C PHE A 196 -0.32 -6.96 -14.88
N PRO A 197 0.68 -6.08 -14.84
CA PRO A 197 1.87 -6.29 -14.02
C PRO A 197 1.50 -6.45 -12.55
N ILE A 198 2.30 -7.22 -11.82
CA ILE A 198 2.18 -7.36 -10.36
C ILE A 198 3.22 -6.46 -9.73
N ALA A 199 2.78 -5.50 -8.91
CA ALA A 199 3.67 -4.73 -8.05
C ALA A 199 3.81 -5.41 -6.69
N VAL A 200 5.04 -5.57 -6.23
CA VAL A 200 5.37 -6.13 -4.91
C VAL A 200 6.00 -5.00 -4.09
N LEU A 201 5.24 -4.45 -3.16
CA LEU A 201 5.70 -3.48 -2.18
C LEU A 201 6.42 -4.23 -1.05
N MET A 202 7.63 -3.81 -0.72
CA MET A 202 8.53 -4.48 0.21
C MET A 202 8.74 -3.55 1.41
N GLU A 203 8.24 -3.92 2.58
CA GLU A 203 8.53 -3.19 3.82
C GLU A 203 9.66 -3.86 4.60
N LEU A 204 10.83 -3.23 4.57
CA LEU A 204 12.02 -3.74 5.22
C LEU A 204 11.95 -3.45 6.72
N LYS A 205 11.67 -4.48 7.52
CA LYS A 205 11.60 -4.43 8.99
C LYS A 205 12.99 -4.65 9.57
N ASP A 206 13.61 -3.57 10.08
CA ASP A 206 14.80 -3.68 10.95
C ASP A 206 14.67 -3.00 12.32
N GLU A 207 13.46 -2.52 12.66
CA GLU A 207 13.18 -1.88 13.94
C GLU A 207 12.60 -2.86 14.97
N GLU A 208 12.97 -2.69 16.23
CA GLU A 208 12.43 -3.46 17.35
C GLU A 208 11.10 -2.86 17.84
N ILE A 209 10.09 -3.69 18.12
CA ILE A 209 8.84 -3.23 18.73
C ILE A 209 9.13 -2.84 20.19
N SER A 210 9.16 -1.55 20.47
CA SER A 210 9.28 -1.03 21.83
C SER A 210 8.01 -1.28 22.64
N GLY A 211 8.12 -1.82 23.85
CA GLY A 211 6.97 -2.12 24.71
C GLY A 211 7.35 -2.62 26.10
N ASP A 212 6.39 -2.59 27.04
CA ASP A 212 6.53 -3.22 28.36
C ASP A 212 6.07 -4.70 28.29
N PHE A 213 6.75 -5.47 27.43
CA PHE A 213 6.47 -6.90 27.28
C PHE A 213 7.08 -7.69 28.46
N PRO A 214 6.43 -8.76 28.93
CA PRO A 214 6.96 -9.58 30.03
C PRO A 214 8.13 -10.50 29.62
N ILE A 215 8.52 -10.47 28.34
CA ILE A 215 9.74 -11.10 27.79
C ILE A 215 10.36 -10.15 26.75
N ASP A 216 11.68 -10.23 26.60
CA ASP A 216 12.40 -9.54 25.52
C ASP A 216 12.02 -10.17 24.17
N LEU A 217 11.68 -9.35 23.17
CA LEU A 217 11.44 -9.80 21.80
C LEU A 217 12.76 -9.90 21.02
N VAL A 218 12.79 -10.73 19.97
CA VAL A 218 13.93 -10.82 19.05
C VAL A 218 14.10 -9.52 18.27
N THR A 219 15.20 -8.80 18.51
CA THR A 219 15.64 -7.67 17.70
C THR A 219 15.87 -8.10 16.23
N PRO A 220 15.20 -7.49 15.25
CA PRO A 220 15.48 -7.70 13.82
C PRO A 220 16.90 -7.28 13.42
N LEU A 221 17.37 -7.70 12.25
CA LEU A 221 18.69 -7.31 11.75
C LEU A 221 18.65 -6.01 10.95
N PRO A 222 19.56 -5.05 11.18
CA PRO A 222 19.67 -3.83 10.39
C PRO A 222 19.90 -4.15 8.90
N TYR A 223 19.14 -3.49 8.03
CA TYR A 223 19.32 -3.51 6.58
C TYR A 223 20.56 -2.69 6.19
N THR A 224 21.73 -3.30 6.34
CA THR A 224 23.01 -2.76 5.88
C THR A 224 23.07 -2.75 4.34
N ALA A 225 24.03 -2.02 3.76
CA ALA A 225 24.22 -2.02 2.31
C ALA A 225 24.50 -3.43 1.74
N GLU A 226 25.16 -4.29 2.51
CA GLU A 226 25.35 -5.72 2.18
C GLU A 226 24.00 -6.45 2.12
N ARG A 227 23.19 -6.38 3.18
CA ARG A 227 21.85 -7.00 3.22
C ARG A 227 20.88 -6.49 2.16
N LEU A 228 21.01 -5.21 1.76
CA LEU A 228 20.24 -4.64 0.66
C LEU A 228 20.67 -5.20 -0.70
N ASN A 229 21.95 -5.51 -0.89
CA ASN A 229 22.44 -6.20 -2.08
C ASN A 229 22.06 -7.70 -2.07
N ASP A 230 22.06 -8.33 -0.89
CA ASP A 230 21.60 -9.71 -0.72
C ASP A 230 20.10 -9.83 -1.05
N LEU A 231 19.27 -8.86 -0.67
CA LEU A 231 17.84 -8.80 -1.01
C LEU A 231 17.62 -8.67 -2.53
N ASP A 232 18.36 -7.79 -3.21
CA ASP A 232 18.35 -7.70 -4.68
C ASP A 232 18.75 -9.04 -5.33
N ALA A 233 19.76 -9.73 -4.77
CA ALA A 233 20.22 -11.02 -5.24
C ALA A 233 19.22 -12.16 -4.95
N GLU A 234 18.51 -12.12 -3.84
CA GLU A 234 17.45 -13.08 -3.46
C GLU A 234 16.27 -12.96 -4.43
N ILE A 235 15.84 -11.74 -4.79
CA ILE A 235 14.81 -11.52 -5.81
C ILE A 235 15.27 -12.06 -7.18
N ARG A 236 16.50 -11.73 -7.61
CA ARG A 236 17.11 -12.23 -8.86
C ARG A 236 17.46 -13.72 -8.83
N SER A 237 17.40 -14.38 -7.67
CA SER A 237 17.52 -15.84 -7.59
C SER A 237 16.23 -16.55 -8.01
N VAL A 238 15.09 -15.89 -7.79
CA VAL A 238 13.77 -16.40 -8.19
C VAL A 238 13.40 -15.95 -9.59
N PHE A 239 13.58 -14.68 -9.95
CA PHE A 239 13.17 -14.13 -11.25
C PHE A 239 14.34 -13.98 -12.24
N ASN A 240 14.05 -14.23 -13.52
CA ASN A 240 14.94 -13.83 -14.62
C ASN A 240 14.74 -12.35 -14.94
N ASP A 241 15.74 -11.72 -15.58
CA ASP A 241 15.67 -10.32 -16.00
C ASP A 241 14.52 -10.02 -17.01
N ASP A 242 13.96 -11.01 -17.71
CA ASP A 242 12.82 -10.85 -18.63
C ASP A 242 11.44 -11.00 -17.96
N GLU A 243 11.42 -11.38 -16.68
CA GLU A 243 10.20 -11.56 -15.86
C GLU A 243 9.97 -10.39 -14.88
N ILE A 244 10.91 -9.43 -14.83
CA ILE A 244 10.87 -8.25 -13.95
C ILE A 244 11.04 -6.95 -14.71
N PHE A 245 10.34 -5.91 -14.28
CA PHE A 245 10.52 -4.55 -14.75
C PHE A 245 11.17 -3.71 -13.64
N THR A 246 12.39 -3.22 -13.91
CA THR A 246 13.27 -2.58 -12.93
C THR A 246 13.42 -1.06 -13.18
N PRO A 247 14.02 -0.30 -12.24
CA PRO A 247 14.38 1.09 -12.48
C PRO A 247 15.21 1.33 -13.75
N ASP A 248 16.10 0.40 -14.12
CA ASP A 248 16.92 0.50 -15.32
C ASP A 248 16.07 0.38 -16.60
N ASP A 249 15.01 -0.43 -16.59
CA ASP A 249 14.10 -0.61 -17.73
C ASP A 249 13.21 0.62 -17.95
N LEU A 250 12.83 1.33 -16.88
CA LEU A 250 12.17 2.62 -17.00
C LEU A 250 13.15 3.71 -17.44
N ARG A 251 14.34 3.79 -16.83
CA ARG A 251 15.30 4.88 -17.08
C ARG A 251 15.91 4.81 -18.48
N GLY A 252 16.23 3.61 -18.97
CA GLY A 252 16.95 3.42 -20.23
C GLY A 252 18.26 4.23 -20.27
N ASP A 253 18.43 5.06 -21.30
CA ASP A 253 19.58 5.95 -21.49
C ASP A 253 19.46 7.31 -20.75
N ALA A 254 18.37 7.57 -20.01
CA ALA A 254 18.17 8.83 -19.28
C ALA A 254 19.11 8.92 -18.05
N ALA A 255 19.41 10.15 -17.60
CA ALA A 255 20.30 10.34 -16.45
C ALA A 255 19.55 10.17 -15.11
N THR A 256 18.23 10.34 -15.11
CA THR A 256 17.37 10.26 -13.92
C THR A 256 16.01 9.67 -14.26
N LEU A 257 15.32 9.11 -13.26
CA LEU A 257 13.96 8.60 -13.46
C LEU A 257 12.92 9.70 -13.78
N PRO A 258 12.93 10.89 -13.14
CA PRO A 258 12.03 11.99 -13.49
C PRO A 258 12.10 12.47 -14.95
N GLU A 259 13.26 12.36 -15.61
CA GLU A 259 13.41 12.70 -17.04
C GLU A 259 12.50 11.85 -17.95
N VAL A 260 12.32 10.57 -17.60
CA VAL A 260 11.42 9.67 -18.31
C VAL A 260 9.98 9.90 -17.86
N VAL A 261 9.74 9.90 -16.55
CA VAL A 261 8.41 9.99 -15.93
C VAL A 261 7.64 11.24 -16.37
N THR A 262 8.31 12.40 -16.38
CA THR A 262 7.73 13.69 -16.82
C THR A 262 7.81 13.92 -18.34
N GLY A 263 8.51 13.05 -19.07
CA GLY A 263 8.82 13.20 -20.50
C GLY A 263 8.03 12.23 -21.37
N SER A 264 8.57 11.04 -21.61
CA SER A 264 7.92 9.97 -22.39
C SER A 264 6.83 9.21 -21.60
N GLY A 265 6.83 9.38 -20.28
CA GLY A 265 5.97 8.65 -19.35
C GLY A 265 6.37 7.18 -19.20
N TRP A 266 5.57 6.46 -18.43
CA TRP A 266 5.70 5.01 -18.24
C TRP A 266 5.44 4.22 -19.53
N PRO A 267 5.91 2.96 -19.62
CA PRO A 267 5.58 2.09 -20.73
C PRO A 267 4.07 1.85 -20.87
N ASP A 268 3.66 1.61 -22.12
CA ASP A 268 2.29 1.23 -22.45
C ASP A 268 2.04 -0.21 -21.98
N MET A 269 0.81 -0.52 -21.62
CA MET A 269 0.41 -1.76 -20.98
C MET A 269 0.78 -3.02 -21.79
N ALA A 270 0.78 -2.94 -23.12
CA ALA A 270 1.30 -4.00 -23.98
C ALA A 270 2.71 -4.50 -23.58
N ALA A 271 3.59 -3.58 -23.16
CA ALA A 271 4.96 -3.88 -22.73
C ALA A 271 5.03 -4.37 -21.27
N MET A 272 4.05 -4.00 -20.44
CA MET A 272 3.97 -4.36 -19.02
C MET A 272 3.26 -5.71 -18.76
N ARG A 273 2.71 -6.36 -19.79
CA ARG A 273 2.06 -7.68 -19.67
C ARG A 273 3.04 -8.72 -19.14
N GLY A 274 2.60 -9.49 -18.15
CA GLY A 274 3.40 -10.58 -17.55
C GLY A 274 4.54 -10.13 -16.62
N GLN A 275 4.79 -8.83 -16.47
CA GLN A 275 5.92 -8.32 -15.68
C GLN A 275 5.63 -8.30 -14.17
N THR A 276 6.69 -8.47 -13.37
CA THR A 276 6.68 -8.22 -11.92
C THR A 276 7.54 -7.01 -11.60
N MET A 277 7.07 -6.12 -10.73
CA MET A 277 7.79 -4.92 -10.28
C MET A 277 8.02 -5.00 -8.78
N PHE A 278 9.15 -4.50 -8.30
CA PHE A 278 9.43 -4.40 -6.87
C PHE A 278 9.53 -2.94 -6.44
N LEU A 279 8.90 -2.60 -5.32
CA LEU A 279 8.82 -1.26 -4.77
C LEU A 279 9.27 -1.32 -3.31
N MET A 280 10.01 -0.33 -2.84
CA MET A 280 10.37 -0.20 -1.44
C MET A 280 9.36 0.70 -0.72
N ASP A 281 8.74 0.18 0.34
CA ASP A 281 7.86 0.96 1.21
C ASP A 281 8.65 2.03 1.99
N ASN A 282 9.81 1.65 2.50
CA ASN A 282 10.60 2.47 3.41
C ASN A 282 11.08 3.76 2.74
N GLY A 283 11.02 4.86 3.50
CA GLY A 283 11.76 6.08 3.21
C GLY A 283 13.06 6.17 4.02
N GLY A 284 13.55 7.39 4.19
CA GLY A 284 14.59 7.71 5.18
C GLY A 284 15.88 6.89 5.03
N ALA A 285 16.43 6.43 6.16
CA ALA A 285 17.77 5.86 6.21
C ALA A 285 17.94 4.56 5.42
N ILE A 286 16.88 3.76 5.21
CA ILE A 286 16.93 2.54 4.40
C ILE A 286 16.96 2.92 2.91
N ALA A 287 16.06 3.80 2.46
CA ALA A 287 16.02 4.26 1.07
C ALA A 287 17.30 5.00 0.66
N GLU A 288 17.85 5.87 1.51
CA GLU A 288 19.13 6.53 1.22
C GLU A 288 20.28 5.52 1.11
N ARG A 289 20.32 4.50 1.98
CA ARG A 289 21.35 3.45 1.92
C ARG A 289 21.22 2.56 0.70
N TYR A 290 20.00 2.30 0.23
CA TYR A 290 19.76 1.58 -1.02
C TYR A 290 20.34 2.32 -2.24
N LYS A 291 20.38 3.65 -2.20
CA LYS A 291 20.95 4.52 -3.25
C LYS A 291 22.47 4.71 -3.16
N GLU A 292 23.12 4.30 -2.07
CA GLU A 292 24.57 4.44 -1.91
C GLU A 292 25.34 3.65 -3.00
N GLY A 293 25.97 4.38 -3.94
CA GLY A 293 26.67 3.77 -5.09
C GLY A 293 25.78 3.45 -6.29
N HIS A 294 24.46 3.71 -6.19
CA HIS A 294 23.45 3.42 -7.21
C HIS A 294 22.65 4.70 -7.54
N PRO A 295 23.28 5.73 -8.16
CA PRO A 295 22.59 6.96 -8.54
C PRO A 295 21.43 6.65 -9.49
N ALA A 296 20.30 7.34 -9.32
CA ALA A 296 19.07 7.07 -10.09
C ALA A 296 18.67 5.57 -10.15
N LEU A 297 19.00 4.81 -9.09
CA LEU A 297 18.77 3.37 -8.94
C LEU A 297 19.49 2.49 -9.99
N GLU A 298 20.61 2.93 -10.56
CA GLU A 298 21.45 2.15 -11.48
C GLU A 298 21.72 0.72 -10.96
N GLY A 299 21.26 -0.31 -11.68
CA GLY A 299 21.46 -1.72 -11.36
C GLY A 299 20.59 -2.30 -10.23
N ARG A 300 19.74 -1.48 -9.59
CA ARG A 300 18.82 -1.92 -8.52
C ARG A 300 17.63 -2.71 -9.07
N VAL A 301 17.02 -3.52 -8.21
CA VAL A 301 15.79 -4.27 -8.55
C VAL A 301 14.55 -3.46 -8.21
N MET A 302 14.56 -2.75 -7.09
CA MET A 302 13.38 -2.10 -6.51
C MET A 302 13.35 -0.60 -6.84
N PHE A 303 12.15 -0.06 -7.09
CA PHE A 303 11.91 1.38 -7.08
C PHE A 303 11.82 1.88 -5.62
N THR A 304 12.56 2.93 -5.26
CA THR A 304 12.36 3.59 -3.96
C THR A 304 11.05 4.37 -3.93
N SER A 305 10.44 4.54 -2.75
CA SER A 305 9.46 5.58 -2.52
C SER A 305 10.14 6.96 -2.58
N GLY A 306 10.33 7.47 -3.80
CA GLY A 306 11.11 8.66 -4.09
C GLY A 306 10.38 9.96 -3.77
N THR A 307 11.13 11.00 -3.45
CA THR A 307 10.57 12.37 -3.40
C THR A 307 10.52 12.94 -4.82
N PRO A 308 9.36 13.41 -5.33
CA PRO A 308 9.23 13.97 -6.68
C PRO A 308 10.35 14.97 -7.02
N GLY A 309 10.95 14.78 -8.20
CA GLY A 309 12.10 15.56 -8.69
C GLY A 309 13.48 15.08 -8.22
N GLN A 310 13.59 14.12 -7.30
CA GLN A 310 14.87 13.47 -6.99
C GLN A 310 15.25 12.42 -8.05
N PRO A 311 16.55 12.14 -8.28
CA PRO A 311 17.01 11.26 -9.35
C PRO A 311 16.40 9.85 -9.37
N ASP A 312 16.01 9.33 -8.19
CA ASP A 312 15.41 8.03 -7.95
C ASP A 312 13.87 8.00 -8.02
N ALA A 313 13.21 9.15 -8.22
CA ALA A 313 11.76 9.23 -8.14
C ALA A 313 11.07 8.75 -9.44
N ALA A 314 10.26 7.71 -9.30
CA ALA A 314 9.25 7.27 -10.27
C ALA A 314 7.98 6.76 -9.56
N PHE A 315 8.19 6.01 -8.48
CA PHE A 315 7.18 5.59 -7.53
C PHE A 315 7.16 6.51 -6.29
N VAL A 316 5.98 6.77 -5.73
CA VAL A 316 5.78 7.52 -4.48
C VAL A 316 4.75 6.80 -3.61
N LYS A 317 5.06 6.59 -2.33
CA LYS A 317 4.09 6.12 -1.33
C LYS A 317 3.52 7.29 -0.54
N LEU A 318 2.19 7.41 -0.53
CA LEU A 318 1.44 8.43 0.22
C LEU A 318 0.21 7.76 0.84
N ASN A 319 0.31 7.36 2.10
CA ASN A 319 -0.58 6.38 2.72
C ASN A 319 -1.99 6.92 3.01
N ASP A 320 -2.15 8.22 3.30
CA ASP A 320 -3.43 8.77 3.75
C ASP A 320 -4.05 9.70 2.70
N PRO A 321 -5.11 9.29 1.98
CA PRO A 321 -5.74 10.10 0.94
C PRO A 321 -6.48 11.33 1.48
N PHE A 322 -6.54 11.55 2.79
CA PHE A 322 -7.01 12.80 3.38
C PHE A 322 -5.86 13.78 3.68
N SER A 323 -4.82 13.36 4.42
CA SER A 323 -3.72 14.27 4.78
C SER A 323 -2.68 14.46 3.67
N ASP A 324 -2.47 13.44 2.82
CA ASP A 324 -1.60 13.52 1.64
C ASP A 324 -2.33 13.98 0.37
N ALA A 325 -3.63 14.33 0.45
CA ALA A 325 -4.51 14.55 -0.72
C ALA A 325 -3.90 15.41 -1.84
N GLN A 326 -3.32 16.57 -1.50
CA GLN A 326 -2.66 17.44 -2.49
C GLN A 326 -1.37 16.82 -3.04
N ALA A 327 -0.57 16.17 -2.21
CA ALA A 327 0.68 15.54 -2.62
C ALA A 327 0.43 14.35 -3.56
N ILE A 328 -0.67 13.61 -3.37
CA ILE A 328 -1.10 12.55 -4.28
C ILE A 328 -1.47 13.15 -5.64
N THR A 329 -2.34 14.16 -5.67
CA THR A 329 -2.73 14.85 -6.92
C THR A 329 -1.52 15.41 -7.65
N ASP A 330 -0.63 16.15 -6.96
CA ASP A 330 0.57 16.74 -7.54
C ASP A 330 1.51 15.67 -8.14
N ALA A 331 1.66 14.52 -7.48
CA ALA A 331 2.50 13.42 -7.96
C ALA A 331 1.87 12.68 -9.14
N VAL A 332 0.55 12.45 -9.12
CA VAL A 332 -0.20 11.83 -10.24
C VAL A 332 -0.17 12.74 -11.47
N GLU A 333 -0.43 14.04 -11.32
CA GLU A 333 -0.38 15.02 -12.42
C GLU A 333 1.03 15.19 -13.00
N ALA A 334 2.08 15.05 -12.19
CA ALA A 334 3.46 15.04 -12.65
C ALA A 334 3.91 13.70 -13.26
N GLY A 335 3.01 12.70 -13.36
CA GLY A 335 3.24 11.43 -14.05
C GLY A 335 3.84 10.31 -13.21
N TYR A 336 4.12 10.55 -11.92
CA TYR A 336 4.60 9.50 -11.00
C TYR A 336 3.51 8.45 -10.77
N VAL A 337 3.92 7.23 -10.41
CA VAL A 337 2.98 6.21 -9.93
C VAL A 337 2.88 6.31 -8.42
N VAL A 338 1.66 6.44 -7.90
CA VAL A 338 1.39 6.63 -6.47
C VAL A 338 0.68 5.40 -5.88
N ARG A 339 1.16 4.93 -4.72
CA ARG A 339 0.42 4.03 -3.83
C ARG A 339 -0.21 4.82 -2.68
N THR A 340 -1.49 4.57 -2.43
CA THR A 340 -2.24 5.05 -1.27
C THR A 340 -3.08 3.93 -0.66
N ARG A 341 -3.73 4.16 0.50
CA ARG A 341 -4.61 3.19 1.16
C ARG A 341 -6.09 3.59 1.03
N ALA A 342 -6.95 2.60 0.80
CA ALA A 342 -8.40 2.78 0.90
C ALA A 342 -8.91 2.74 2.35
N ASP A 343 -8.14 2.18 3.27
CA ASP A 343 -8.56 1.94 4.64
C ASP A 343 -7.40 1.96 5.65
N THR A 344 -7.74 2.15 6.92
CA THR A 344 -6.92 1.78 8.08
C THR A 344 -7.49 0.51 8.71
N PRO A 345 -6.66 -0.37 9.30
CA PRO A 345 -7.14 -1.66 9.76
C PRO A 345 -8.27 -1.51 10.76
N ILE A 346 -9.29 -2.36 10.66
CA ILE A 346 -10.40 -2.54 11.61
C ILE A 346 -11.38 -1.37 11.78
N SER A 347 -10.92 -0.12 11.90
CA SER A 347 -11.79 1.01 12.27
C SER A 347 -12.95 1.19 11.28
N GLN A 348 -12.68 0.96 10.00
CA GLN A 348 -13.65 1.02 8.91
C GLN A 348 -14.39 -0.30 8.71
N ALA A 349 -13.76 -1.45 8.97
CA ALA A 349 -14.45 -2.74 9.04
C ALA A 349 -15.50 -2.81 10.17
N GLN A 350 -15.28 -2.12 11.29
CA GLN A 350 -16.23 -2.04 12.41
C GLN A 350 -17.36 -1.03 12.16
N SER A 351 -17.07 0.08 11.50
CA SER A 351 -18.03 1.18 11.30
C SER A 351 -18.78 1.13 9.97
N GLY A 352 -18.24 0.45 8.97
CA GLY A 352 -18.71 0.51 7.58
C GLY A 352 -18.32 1.80 6.84
N ASP A 353 -17.44 2.63 7.39
CA ASP A 353 -17.09 3.92 6.77
C ASP A 353 -16.17 3.77 5.55
N THR A 354 -16.72 4.11 4.40
CA THR A 354 -16.08 4.06 3.07
C THR A 354 -15.53 5.42 2.62
N ALA A 355 -15.40 6.41 3.51
CA ALA A 355 -14.89 7.74 3.16
C ALA A 355 -13.44 7.71 2.63
N MET A 356 -12.55 6.97 3.30
CA MET A 356 -11.13 6.87 2.91
C MET A 356 -10.99 6.14 1.57
N GLN A 357 -11.75 5.07 1.35
CA GLN A 357 -11.83 4.36 0.08
C GLN A 357 -12.23 5.29 -1.07
N ARG A 358 -13.28 6.10 -0.88
CA ARG A 358 -13.72 7.08 -1.90
C ARG A 358 -12.63 8.10 -2.18
N ALA A 359 -11.96 8.62 -1.15
CA ALA A 359 -10.85 9.57 -1.30
C ALA A 359 -9.67 8.94 -2.07
N ALA A 360 -9.26 7.72 -1.71
CA ALA A 360 -8.21 6.96 -2.39
C ALA A 360 -8.48 6.80 -3.88
N PHE A 361 -9.66 6.29 -4.27
CA PHE A 361 -9.99 6.13 -5.68
C PHE A 361 -10.18 7.47 -6.42
N ALA A 362 -10.66 8.52 -5.75
CA ALA A 362 -10.83 9.85 -6.33
C ALA A 362 -9.51 10.65 -6.47
N SER A 363 -8.45 10.26 -5.76
CA SER A 363 -7.13 10.91 -5.83
C SER A 363 -6.36 10.65 -7.13
N GLY A 364 -6.77 9.65 -7.92
CA GLY A 364 -6.06 9.21 -9.12
C GLY A 364 -4.86 8.29 -8.86
N ALA A 365 -4.50 8.02 -7.60
CA ALA A 365 -3.44 7.07 -7.25
C ALA A 365 -3.65 5.70 -7.92
N GLN A 366 -2.60 5.16 -8.52
CA GLN A 366 -2.67 3.97 -9.38
C GLN A 366 -2.67 2.66 -8.60
N TRP A 367 -2.11 2.63 -7.39
CA TRP A 367 -2.26 1.51 -6.46
C TRP A 367 -3.03 1.95 -5.23
N VAL A 368 -4.18 1.32 -5.01
CA VAL A 368 -5.03 1.54 -3.84
C VAL A 368 -5.02 0.25 -3.02
N SER A 369 -4.29 0.24 -1.91
CA SER A 369 -4.19 -0.92 -1.03
C SER A 369 -5.34 -0.99 -0.04
N THR A 370 -5.80 -2.21 0.27
CA THR A 370 -6.85 -2.47 1.26
C THR A 370 -6.58 -3.73 2.09
N ASP A 371 -6.99 -3.74 3.35
CA ASP A 371 -7.06 -4.94 4.19
C ASP A 371 -8.30 -5.81 3.87
N TYR A 372 -9.27 -5.30 3.08
CA TYR A 372 -10.60 -5.91 2.87
C TYR A 372 -11.04 -5.93 1.37
N PRO A 373 -10.29 -6.60 0.46
CA PRO A 373 -10.59 -6.58 -0.98
C PRO A 373 -11.90 -7.30 -1.38
N VAL A 374 -12.38 -8.26 -0.59
CA VAL A 374 -13.55 -9.10 -0.89
C VAL A 374 -14.50 -9.29 0.31
N PRO A 375 -15.79 -9.61 0.08
CA PRO A 375 -16.76 -9.84 1.15
C PRO A 375 -16.39 -11.00 2.07
N GLY A 376 -16.87 -10.95 3.31
CA GLY A 376 -16.70 -12.02 4.30
C GLY A 376 -15.45 -11.92 5.18
N LEU A 377 -14.40 -11.19 4.76
CA LEU A 377 -13.16 -11.05 5.56
C LEU A 377 -13.40 -10.39 6.93
N THR A 378 -14.42 -9.55 7.06
CA THR A 378 -14.80 -8.94 8.35
C THR A 378 -15.53 -9.90 9.30
N GLU A 379 -16.01 -11.06 8.84
CA GLU A 379 -16.69 -12.05 9.70
C GLU A 379 -15.76 -12.63 10.78
N LEU A 380 -14.43 -12.61 10.54
CA LEU A 380 -13.40 -12.98 11.50
C LEU A 380 -13.57 -12.22 12.83
N LEU A 381 -13.91 -10.92 12.77
CA LEU A 381 -14.17 -10.08 13.95
C LEU A 381 -15.31 -10.64 14.81
N GLY A 382 -16.34 -11.19 14.17
CA GLY A 382 -17.45 -11.88 14.81
C GLY A 382 -17.02 -13.10 15.62
N THR A 383 -16.03 -13.86 15.13
CA THR A 383 -15.48 -15.03 15.88
C THR A 383 -14.74 -14.61 17.15
N TYR A 384 -14.21 -13.39 17.18
CA TYR A 384 -13.58 -12.77 18.35
C TYR A 384 -14.56 -11.98 19.24
N GLY A 385 -15.85 -11.97 18.90
CA GLY A 385 -16.90 -11.27 19.63
C GLY A 385 -16.91 -9.75 19.45
N LEU A 386 -16.25 -9.24 18.41
CA LEU A 386 -16.22 -7.83 18.06
C LEU A 386 -17.39 -7.48 17.11
N PRO A 387 -17.88 -6.22 17.13
CA PRO A 387 -18.81 -5.74 16.11
C PRO A 387 -18.08 -5.67 14.76
N PHE A 388 -18.83 -5.86 13.68
CA PHE A 388 -18.36 -5.65 12.31
C PHE A 388 -19.50 -5.20 11.40
N ALA A 389 -19.15 -4.50 10.33
CA ALA A 389 -19.98 -4.27 9.17
C ALA A 389 -19.56 -5.22 8.04
N ASP A 390 -20.44 -5.44 7.06
CA ASP A 390 -20.09 -6.05 5.78
C ASP A 390 -19.33 -5.01 4.93
N TYR A 391 -18.13 -4.66 5.40
CA TYR A 391 -17.23 -3.70 4.77
C TYR A 391 -16.38 -4.43 3.74
N VAL A 392 -16.36 -3.88 2.53
CA VAL A 392 -15.57 -4.38 1.42
C VAL A 392 -15.04 -3.19 0.65
N SER A 393 -13.78 -3.28 0.24
CA SER A 393 -13.09 -2.25 -0.52
C SER A 393 -12.76 -2.74 -1.94
N PRO A 394 -13.77 -3.12 -2.77
CA PRO A 394 -13.50 -3.58 -4.12
C PRO A 394 -13.08 -2.38 -4.99
N LEU A 395 -12.57 -2.68 -6.20
CA LEU A 395 -12.63 -1.68 -7.28
C LEU A 395 -14.10 -1.26 -7.46
N PRO A 396 -14.43 0.05 -7.40
CA PRO A 396 -15.82 0.48 -7.43
C PRO A 396 -16.49 0.02 -8.74
N PRO A 397 -17.65 -0.67 -8.66
CA PRO A 397 -18.35 -1.17 -9.84
C PRO A 397 -18.89 -0.02 -10.72
N ASN A 398 -19.20 -0.36 -11.97
CA ASN A 398 -19.63 0.59 -13.01
C ASN A 398 -20.90 1.40 -12.63
N GLU A 399 -20.74 2.57 -12.02
CA GLU A 399 -21.82 3.56 -11.92
C GLU A 399 -21.94 4.38 -13.21
N SER A 400 -22.70 3.85 -14.17
CA SER A 400 -23.56 4.74 -14.96
C SER A 400 -24.70 5.22 -14.06
N PRO A 401 -25.03 6.53 -14.03
CA PRO A 401 -26.01 7.03 -13.08
C PRO A 401 -27.39 6.40 -13.34
N PRO A 402 -28.13 5.98 -12.29
CA PRO A 402 -29.43 5.35 -12.45
C PRO A 402 -30.50 6.34 -12.95
N GLY A 403 -30.77 6.33 -14.24
CA GLY A 403 -32.10 6.66 -14.77
C GLY A 403 -32.99 5.42 -14.71
N GLU A 404 -34.21 5.44 -14.18
CA GLU A 404 -35.09 6.55 -13.78
C GLU A 404 -35.70 6.21 -12.39
N SER A 405 -36.08 7.15 -11.51
CA SER A 405 -37.14 8.14 -11.76
C SER A 405 -36.76 9.59 -11.41
N SER A 406 -36.90 10.49 -12.38
CA SER A 406 -36.62 11.91 -12.20
C SER A 406 -37.72 12.67 -11.45
N ALA A 407 -37.34 13.45 -10.42
CA ALA A 407 -38.15 14.57 -9.92
C ALA A 407 -37.30 15.70 -9.29
N ALA A 408 -36.18 15.36 -8.65
CA ALA A 408 -35.17 16.33 -8.21
C ALA A 408 -33.93 16.30 -9.13
N LEU A 409 -33.13 17.37 -9.09
CA LEU A 409 -31.87 17.54 -9.87
C LEU A 409 -32.05 17.64 -11.40
N ARG A 410 -33.00 18.48 -11.85
CA ARG A 410 -32.86 19.21 -13.12
C ARG A 410 -32.31 20.62 -12.86
N SER A 411 -31.03 20.85 -13.15
CA SER A 411 -30.60 22.05 -13.88
C SER A 411 -29.14 21.94 -14.33
N PRO A 412 -28.77 22.49 -15.50
CA PRO A 412 -27.47 22.26 -16.11
C PRO A 412 -26.44 23.32 -15.72
N LEU A 413 -25.22 22.89 -15.41
CA LEU A 413 -24.04 23.74 -15.55
C LEU A 413 -23.09 23.10 -16.55
N SER A 414 -23.06 23.70 -17.73
CA SER A 414 -22.08 23.45 -18.78
C SER A 414 -20.66 23.65 -18.23
N PHE A 415 -19.85 22.60 -18.23
CA PHE A 415 -18.42 22.71 -17.95
C PHE A 415 -17.58 22.52 -19.22
N ASN A 416 -16.52 23.32 -19.33
CA ASN A 416 -15.80 23.55 -20.57
C ASN A 416 -14.89 22.38 -20.94
N ALA A 417 -15.02 21.89 -22.17
CA ALA A 417 -14.09 20.96 -22.82
C ALA A 417 -12.76 21.63 -23.21
N LYS A 418 -12.10 22.31 -22.25
CA LYS A 418 -10.87 23.08 -22.48
C LYS A 418 -9.94 23.25 -21.27
N ALA A 419 -10.13 22.45 -20.22
CA ALA A 419 -9.26 22.40 -19.05
C ALA A 419 -8.63 21.02 -18.79
N ALA A 420 -9.00 19.99 -19.57
CA ALA A 420 -8.36 18.69 -19.54
C ALA A 420 -7.47 18.50 -20.78
N GLY A 421 -6.24 18.06 -20.56
CA GLY A 421 -5.37 17.47 -21.58
C GLY A 421 -5.83 16.05 -21.96
N PRO A 422 -4.97 15.26 -22.61
CA PRO A 422 -5.28 13.87 -22.99
C PRO A 422 -5.37 12.90 -21.80
N ASP A 423 -5.13 13.36 -20.57
CA ASP A 423 -5.01 12.52 -19.38
C ASP A 423 -6.37 12.11 -18.83
N ARG A 424 -6.70 10.83 -19.04
CA ARG A 424 -7.79 10.11 -18.37
C ARG A 424 -7.17 8.94 -17.64
N VAL A 425 -7.52 8.78 -16.36
CA VAL A 425 -7.20 7.58 -15.60
C VAL A 425 -8.34 6.58 -15.79
N ALA A 426 -8.02 5.38 -16.23
CA ALA A 426 -8.99 4.32 -16.44
C ALA A 426 -8.94 3.27 -15.31
N ARG A 427 -10.11 2.82 -14.86
CA ARG A 427 -10.22 1.75 -13.85
C ARG A 427 -10.52 0.43 -14.55
N CYS A 428 -9.78 -0.62 -14.21
CA CYS A 428 -9.85 -1.90 -14.90
C CYS A 428 -10.09 -3.06 -13.94
N ASN A 429 -11.14 -3.86 -14.16
CA ASN A 429 -11.35 -5.10 -13.41
C ASN A 429 -10.67 -6.28 -14.15
N PRO A 430 -9.60 -6.88 -13.60
CA PRO A 430 -8.84 -7.92 -14.28
C PRO A 430 -9.41 -9.34 -14.08
N VAL A 431 -10.48 -9.52 -13.29
CA VAL A 431 -11.13 -10.83 -13.05
C VAL A 431 -12.06 -11.21 -14.22
N SER A 432 -12.62 -10.22 -14.92
CA SER A 432 -13.45 -10.45 -16.12
C SER A 432 -12.59 -10.67 -17.37
N ALA A 433 -13.00 -11.59 -18.25
CA ALA A 433 -12.40 -11.79 -19.58
C ALA A 433 -13.42 -11.45 -20.69
N PRO A 434 -13.11 -10.54 -21.64
CA PRO A 434 -11.95 -9.66 -21.63
C PRO A 434 -11.99 -8.72 -20.42
N ALA A 435 -10.82 -8.25 -19.97
CA ALA A 435 -10.81 -7.21 -18.96
C ALA A 435 -11.40 -5.93 -19.58
N PHE A 436 -12.19 -5.20 -18.81
CA PHE A 436 -12.78 -3.93 -19.22
C PHE A 436 -12.13 -2.79 -18.42
N CYS A 437 -11.68 -1.73 -19.11
CA CYS A 437 -11.26 -0.48 -18.50
C CYS A 437 -12.29 0.62 -18.82
N TYR A 438 -12.49 1.57 -17.91
CA TYR A 438 -13.40 2.71 -18.10
C TYR A 438 -12.80 4.02 -17.59
N ASP A 439 -13.01 5.11 -18.32
CA ASP A 439 -12.67 6.48 -17.90
C ASP A 439 -13.44 6.88 -16.63
N VAL A 440 -12.74 7.44 -15.64
CA VAL A 440 -13.38 8.15 -14.52
C VAL A 440 -12.92 9.60 -14.50
N ALA A 441 -13.86 10.53 -14.63
CA ALA A 441 -13.59 11.95 -14.40
C ALA A 441 -13.44 12.17 -12.88
N LEU A 442 -12.32 12.73 -12.45
CA LEU A 442 -12.11 13.10 -11.05
C LEU A 442 -13.09 14.22 -10.68
N THR A 443 -13.92 14.00 -9.67
CA THR A 443 -14.79 15.02 -9.08
C THR A 443 -14.49 15.13 -7.60
N GLU A 444 -14.21 16.34 -7.11
CA GLU A 444 -13.99 16.58 -5.68
C GLU A 444 -15.22 16.18 -4.84
N PRO A 445 -15.04 15.66 -3.62
CA PRO A 445 -16.14 15.36 -2.72
C PRO A 445 -16.79 16.66 -2.20
N GLU A 446 -18.12 16.77 -2.32
CA GLU A 446 -18.85 17.87 -1.67
C GLU A 446 -18.71 17.81 -0.14
N PRO A 447 -18.60 18.97 0.55
CA PRO A 447 -18.63 19.02 2.00
C PRO A 447 -20.01 18.58 2.54
N PRO A 448 -20.07 17.92 3.72
CA PRO A 448 -21.31 17.41 4.26
C PRO A 448 -22.34 18.52 4.52
N ALA A 449 -23.59 18.25 4.11
CA ALA A 449 -24.67 19.21 4.21
C ALA A 449 -24.96 19.64 5.68
N PRO A 450 -25.28 20.92 5.93
CA PRO A 450 -25.62 21.39 7.27
C PRO A 450 -26.94 20.75 7.77
N PRO A 451 -27.09 20.55 9.09
CA PRO A 451 -28.26 19.88 9.66
C PRO A 451 -29.56 20.67 9.40
N PRO A 452 -30.70 19.99 9.20
CA PRO A 452 -31.94 20.62 8.76
C PRO A 452 -32.58 21.50 9.83
N THR A 453 -32.91 22.73 9.46
CA THR A 453 -33.65 23.69 10.30
C THR A 453 -35.11 23.25 10.48
N PRO A 454 -35.69 23.29 11.69
CA PRO A 454 -37.07 22.85 11.92
C PRO A 454 -38.10 23.79 11.27
N THR A 455 -39.02 23.22 10.50
CA THR A 455 -40.14 23.91 9.83
C THR A 455 -41.37 24.03 10.74
N PRO A 456 -42.08 25.19 10.77
CA PRO A 456 -43.31 25.35 11.54
C PRO A 456 -44.53 24.68 10.86
N PRO A 457 -45.60 24.36 11.61
CA PRO A 457 -46.76 23.63 11.08
C PRO A 457 -47.68 24.51 10.23
N THR A 458 -48.19 23.95 9.13
CA THR A 458 -49.19 24.57 8.24
C THR A 458 -50.61 24.07 8.51
N GLU A 459 -51.57 24.98 8.50
CA GLU A 459 -53.00 24.72 8.74
C GLU A 459 -53.70 24.08 7.52
N SER A 460 -54.85 23.43 7.77
CA SER A 460 -55.76 22.89 6.73
C SER A 460 -57.08 23.68 6.67
N PRO A 461 -57.76 23.78 5.50
CA PRO A 461 -58.83 24.76 5.31
C PRO A 461 -60.28 24.23 5.51
N SER A 462 -61.04 24.95 6.36
CA SER A 462 -62.46 25.38 6.25
C SER A 462 -63.47 24.56 5.38
N THR A 463 -64.69 24.25 5.82
CA THR A 463 -65.85 25.16 6.11
C THR A 463 -67.05 24.34 6.71
N PRO A 464 -68.30 24.82 6.87
CA PRO A 464 -68.77 25.63 8.00
C PRO A 464 -70.07 25.10 8.68
N ASN A 465 -70.42 25.55 9.91
CA ASN A 465 -71.83 25.67 10.33
C ASN A 465 -72.03 26.36 11.71
N GLY A 466 -72.96 27.34 11.76
CA GLY A 466 -73.89 27.56 12.89
C GLY A 466 -73.38 28.22 14.19
N PRO A 467 -73.99 29.31 14.69
CA PRO A 467 -73.54 30.00 15.90
C PRO A 467 -74.30 29.62 17.18
N SER A 468 -73.65 29.74 18.35
CA SER A 468 -74.35 30.08 19.59
C SER A 468 -73.43 30.84 20.57
N SER A 469 -74.05 31.52 21.52
CA SER A 469 -73.46 32.57 22.36
C SER A 469 -73.13 32.12 23.79
N ASN A 470 -72.44 33.04 24.50
CA ASN A 470 -72.58 33.38 25.92
C ASN A 470 -71.62 32.83 27.00
N ASN A 471 -71.20 33.82 27.82
CA ASN A 471 -70.98 33.79 29.26
C ASN A 471 -69.76 33.06 29.87
N GLY A 472 -68.76 33.88 30.20
CA GLY A 472 -68.67 34.38 31.58
C GLY A 472 -67.51 33.87 32.46
N PRO A 473 -67.08 34.64 33.50
CA PRO A 473 -65.77 34.44 34.15
C PRO A 473 -65.85 34.06 35.65
N SER A 474 -64.73 33.69 36.28
CA SER A 474 -64.25 34.30 37.56
C SER A 474 -63.04 33.59 38.25
N SER A 475 -61.97 34.38 38.45
CA SER A 475 -61.17 34.63 39.67
C SER A 475 -60.86 33.59 40.79
N ASN A 476 -59.65 33.78 41.35
CA ASN A 476 -59.26 33.64 42.79
C ASN A 476 -59.05 32.21 43.36
N ASN A 477 -58.16 31.94 44.33
CA ASN A 477 -57.40 32.79 45.28
C ASN A 477 -56.02 32.17 45.64
N GLY A 478 -55.16 32.93 46.34
CA GLY A 478 -53.86 32.47 46.90
C GLY A 478 -53.91 31.93 48.36
N PRO A 479 -53.02 32.38 49.26
CA PRO A 479 -51.71 31.72 49.47
C PRO A 479 -51.26 31.54 50.95
N ALA A 480 -50.01 31.04 51.12
CA ALA A 480 -49.10 31.23 52.27
C ALA A 480 -49.25 30.38 53.56
N GLY A 481 -48.10 30.07 54.20
CA GLY A 481 -47.98 29.44 55.53
C GLY A 481 -46.55 28.99 55.87
N THR A 482 -45.93 29.59 56.90
CA THR A 482 -44.49 29.46 57.28
C THR A 482 -44.28 28.81 58.67
N GLY A 483 -43.11 28.21 58.97
CA GLY A 483 -42.68 28.05 60.37
C GLY A 483 -41.50 27.10 60.74
N ASN A 484 -40.32 27.69 60.95
CA ASN A 484 -39.22 27.32 61.88
C ASN A 484 -38.42 25.99 61.81
N GLY A 485 -37.07 26.13 61.92
CA GLY A 485 -36.07 25.07 62.20
C GLY A 485 -35.72 24.98 63.70
N PRO A 486 -34.44 24.83 64.15
CA PRO A 486 -33.15 25.08 63.45
C PRO A 486 -32.12 23.91 63.52
N GLY A 487 -30.91 24.05 62.93
CA GLY A 487 -29.91 22.95 62.92
C GLY A 487 -28.44 23.19 62.45
N ALA A 488 -27.99 24.43 62.24
CA ALA A 488 -26.58 24.87 62.15
C ALA A 488 -25.61 24.40 61.02
N SER A 489 -24.91 25.40 60.45
CA SER A 489 -23.53 25.39 59.86
C SER A 489 -23.19 24.58 58.59
N GLY A 490 -23.17 25.28 57.44
CA GLY A 490 -22.21 25.05 56.34
C GLY A 490 -21.01 26.00 56.47
N PRO A 491 -20.44 26.60 55.38
CA PRO A 491 -20.55 26.34 53.94
C PRO A 491 -19.14 26.01 53.32
N GLY A 492 -18.99 25.60 52.05
CA GLY A 492 -18.96 26.45 50.83
C GLY A 492 -17.52 26.92 50.49
N SER A 493 -17.11 27.18 49.24
CA SER A 493 -17.82 27.16 47.95
C SER A 493 -16.85 27.05 46.75
N ALA A 494 -17.44 26.83 45.57
CA ALA A 494 -16.87 26.66 44.23
C ALA A 494 -15.92 27.76 43.68
N GLY A 495 -15.32 27.51 42.50
CA GLY A 495 -14.66 28.54 41.70
C GLY A 495 -14.10 28.12 40.32
N ASN A 496 -14.97 28.14 39.30
CA ASN A 496 -14.69 28.45 37.87
C ASN A 496 -13.70 27.61 37.00
N GLY A 497 -14.15 27.26 35.79
CA GLY A 497 -13.28 27.04 34.60
C GLY A 497 -13.02 28.37 33.87
N PRO A 498 -12.92 28.44 32.51
CA PRO A 498 -13.01 27.38 31.50
C PRO A 498 -11.87 27.43 30.44
N GLY A 499 -11.97 26.63 29.36
CA GLY A 499 -11.68 27.16 28.01
C GLY A 499 -10.46 26.63 27.23
N SER A 500 -10.77 25.73 26.28
CA SER A 500 -10.43 25.83 24.86
C SER A 500 -8.96 25.81 24.36
N ALA A 501 -8.63 24.71 23.68
CA ALA A 501 -8.02 24.60 22.34
C ALA A 501 -6.75 25.39 21.92
N GLY A 502 -5.91 24.70 21.14
CA GLY A 502 -5.28 25.32 19.96
C GLY A 502 -3.79 25.07 19.77
N ASN A 503 -3.47 24.19 18.83
CA ASN A 503 -2.33 24.19 17.89
C ASN A 503 -0.89 24.40 18.43
N GLY A 504 0.03 23.53 17.98
CA GLY A 504 1.44 23.88 17.77
C GLY A 504 1.62 24.72 16.49
N PRO A 505 2.75 24.62 15.75
CA PRO A 505 4.00 23.93 16.05
C PRO A 505 5.19 24.92 16.09
N GLY A 506 6.41 24.42 16.36
CA GLY A 506 7.62 25.23 16.28
C GLY A 506 8.89 24.38 16.34
N GLY A 507 9.52 24.14 15.18
CA GLY A 507 10.74 23.34 15.07
C GLY A 507 12.03 24.16 14.98
N GLY A 508 13.15 23.46 14.78
CA GLY A 508 14.39 24.01 14.21
C GLY A 508 15.39 24.60 15.22
N GLY A 509 16.49 23.89 15.49
CA GLY A 509 17.55 24.36 16.36
C GLY A 509 18.86 23.56 16.30
N ASN A 510 19.49 23.48 15.12
CA ASN A 510 20.84 22.91 14.97
C ASN A 510 21.92 23.83 15.56
N GLY A 511 22.88 23.27 16.32
CA GLY A 511 24.05 24.02 16.81
C GLY A 511 25.02 23.16 17.66
N PRO A 512 26.32 23.05 17.34
CA PRO A 512 27.19 21.98 17.87
C PRO A 512 28.21 22.44 18.94
N GLY A 513 28.80 21.49 19.69
CA GLY A 513 30.11 21.73 20.32
C GLY A 513 30.55 20.79 21.45
N GLY A 514 31.70 20.13 21.26
CA GLY A 514 32.66 19.88 22.36
C GLY A 514 32.68 18.51 23.05
N GLY A 515 33.59 17.62 22.62
CA GLY A 515 34.30 16.71 23.54
C GLY A 515 35.66 17.32 23.96
N PRO A 516 36.60 16.55 24.54
CA PRO A 516 36.48 15.18 25.08
C PRO A 516 36.93 15.07 26.57
N GLY A 517 36.59 13.96 27.24
CA GLY A 517 37.03 13.64 28.60
C GLY A 517 37.74 12.28 28.69
N SER A 518 39.07 12.28 28.74
CA SER A 518 39.89 11.06 28.87
C SER A 518 40.13 10.67 30.33
N GLY A 519 40.14 9.36 30.64
CA GLY A 519 40.41 8.87 31.99
C GLY A 519 40.45 7.34 32.09
N GLY A 520 41.50 6.71 31.57
CA GLY A 520 41.61 5.24 31.58
C GLY A 520 42.27 4.65 32.83
N ARG A 521 41.94 3.39 33.14
CA ARG A 521 42.83 2.44 33.84
C ARG A 521 42.35 0.98 33.72
N ALA A 522 43.20 0.13 33.14
CA ALA A 522 43.20 -1.33 33.30
C ALA A 522 44.16 -1.70 34.47
N PRO A 523 44.47 -2.98 34.83
CA PRO A 523 44.07 -4.26 34.21
C PRO A 523 43.72 -5.43 35.18
N GLY A 524 43.36 -6.60 34.62
CA GLY A 524 43.20 -7.90 35.33
C GLY A 524 41.83 -8.08 35.99
N VAL A 525 41.21 -9.27 36.07
CA VAL A 525 41.77 -10.64 36.22
C VAL A 525 40.85 -11.70 35.56
N THR A 526 41.44 -12.68 34.87
CA THR A 526 40.90 -14.06 34.68
C THR A 526 41.72 -15.01 35.58
N PRO A 527 41.25 -16.23 35.99
CA PRO A 527 40.35 -17.13 35.24
C PRO A 527 39.29 -17.89 36.07
N LEU A 528 38.44 -18.70 35.42
CA LEU A 528 38.34 -20.17 35.61
C LEU A 528 37.12 -20.76 34.88
N ALA A 529 37.33 -21.91 34.22
CA ALA A 529 36.27 -22.80 33.75
C ALA A 529 36.12 -23.99 34.72
N PRO A 530 35.01 -24.73 34.65
CA PRO A 530 35.02 -26.16 34.92
C PRO A 530 34.54 -26.97 33.71
N SER A 531 35.43 -27.78 33.16
CA SER A 531 35.08 -28.95 32.38
C SER A 531 34.50 -30.04 33.29
N PHE A 532 33.36 -30.63 32.93
CA PHE A 532 32.98 -31.96 33.43
C PHE A 532 32.50 -32.83 32.27
N THR A 533 33.23 -33.91 32.04
CA THR A 533 32.80 -35.07 31.25
C THR A 533 32.08 -36.06 32.17
N GLY A 534 30.98 -36.62 31.69
CA GLY A 534 30.25 -37.74 32.30
C GLY A 534 29.33 -38.36 31.26
#